data_AF-A0A939ID06-F1
#
_entry.id   AF-A0A939ID06-F1
#
_cell.length_a   1.000
_cell.length_b   1.000
_cell.length_c   1.000
_cell.angle_alpha   90.00
_cell.angle_beta   90.00
_cell.angle_gamma   90.00
#
_symmetry.space_group_name_H-M   'P 1'
#
loop_
_entity.id
_entity.type
_entity.pdbx_description
1 polymer ?
#
loop_
_entity_poly.entity_id
_entity_poly.type
_entity_poly.pdbx_seq_one_letter_code
_entity_poly.pdbx_strand_id
1 'polypeptide(L)'
;MDCSFIAKSGKKTFGLDQFYNGNHNRVEKGLFHFNASFTALNIAKLDAHRQQLSQKPFVFSMASVKRRALNDHLLDTFISRLGLSPTLIKSHPNYQNLRDYGVIAA
;
A
#
# COMPACT_ATOMS: atom_id res chain seq x y z
N MET A 1 -10.73 -3.47 -19.18
CA MET A 1 -11.04 -3.17 -17.76
C MET A 1 -10.84 -1.68 -17.58
N ASP A 2 -11.93 -0.93 -17.46
CA ASP A 2 -11.88 0.49 -17.13
C ASP A 2 -11.85 0.59 -15.60
N CYS A 3 -10.76 1.13 -15.02
CA CYS A 3 -10.56 1.14 -13.58
C CYS A 3 -11.37 2.22 -12.85
N SER A 4 -12.31 2.91 -13.52
CA SER A 4 -13.20 3.88 -12.89
C SER A 4 -14.54 3.26 -12.46
N PHE A 5 -14.56 2.61 -11.28
CA PHE A 5 -15.80 2.25 -10.56
C PHE A 5 -16.47 3.46 -9.89
N ILE A 6 -16.54 4.60 -10.60
CA ILE A 6 -17.34 5.74 -10.15
C ILE A 6 -18.20 6.18 -11.33
N ALA A 7 -19.52 6.09 -11.18
CA ALA A 7 -20.51 6.59 -12.16
C ALA A 7 -20.42 8.13 -12.41
N LYS A 8 -19.47 8.83 -11.77
CA LYS A 8 -19.13 10.23 -12.01
C LYS A 8 -18.15 10.45 -13.15
N SER A 9 -17.49 9.41 -13.69
CA SER A 9 -16.77 9.56 -14.95
C SER A 9 -17.83 9.74 -16.04
N GLY A 10 -18.25 10.98 -16.23
CA GLY A 10 -19.30 11.34 -17.16
C GLY A 10 -18.94 10.89 -18.56
N LYS A 11 -19.95 10.68 -19.40
CA LYS A 11 -19.82 10.27 -20.81
C LYS A 11 -18.89 11.17 -21.65
N LYS A 12 -18.42 12.31 -21.10
CA LYS A 12 -17.51 13.29 -21.72
C LYS A 12 -16.08 13.29 -21.18
N THR A 13 -15.76 12.54 -20.12
CA THR A 13 -14.42 12.59 -19.46
C THR A 13 -13.60 11.31 -19.66
N PHE A 14 -14.12 10.34 -20.41
CA PHE A 14 -13.44 9.07 -20.69
C PHE A 14 -12.10 9.31 -21.40
N GLY A 15 -11.01 8.76 -20.85
CA GLY A 15 -9.65 8.89 -21.41
C GLY A 15 -9.00 10.27 -21.24
N LEU A 16 -9.68 11.25 -20.63
CA LEU A 16 -9.18 12.63 -20.49
C LEU A 16 -8.54 12.94 -19.12
N ASP A 17 -8.49 11.95 -18.23
CA ASP A 17 -8.01 12.09 -16.84
C ASP A 17 -8.67 13.28 -16.10
N GLN A 18 -9.99 13.44 -16.25
CA GLN A 18 -10.74 14.59 -15.76
C GLN A 18 -11.96 14.20 -14.92
N PHE A 19 -12.31 15.04 -13.96
CA PHE A 19 -13.52 14.93 -13.15
C PHE A 19 -14.15 16.31 -12.89
N TYR A 20 -15.44 16.35 -12.57
CA TYR A 20 -16.13 17.60 -12.22
C TYR A 20 -15.98 17.91 -10.72
N ASN A 21 -15.43 19.09 -10.39
CA ASN A 21 -15.33 19.59 -9.03
C ASN A 21 -16.45 20.59 -8.74
N GLY A 22 -17.40 20.20 -7.88
CA GLY A 22 -18.55 21.04 -7.50
C GLY A 22 -18.20 22.27 -6.67
N ASN A 23 -17.08 22.26 -5.95
CA ASN A 23 -16.62 23.42 -5.17
C ASN A 23 -16.03 24.52 -6.08
N HIS A 24 -15.30 24.13 -7.12
CA HIS A 24 -14.72 25.06 -8.11
C HIS A 24 -15.61 25.25 -9.34
N ASN A 25 -16.78 24.61 -9.38
CA ASN A 25 -17.76 24.63 -10.46
C ASN A 25 -17.13 24.42 -11.86
N ARG A 26 -16.12 23.54 -11.96
CA ARG A 26 -15.33 23.31 -13.19
C ARG A 26 -14.81 21.88 -13.28
N VAL A 27 -14.34 21.52 -14.48
CA VAL A 27 -13.64 20.25 -14.73
C VAL A 27 -12.17 20.39 -14.30
N GLU A 28 -11.67 19.43 -13.54
CA GLU A 28 -10.29 19.36 -13.05
C GLU A 28 -9.63 18.03 -13.45
N LYS A 29 -8.30 18.01 -13.50
CA LYS A 29 -7.51 16.83 -13.87
C LYS A 29 -7.11 15.99 -12.65
N GLY A 30 -6.75 14.73 -12.89
CA GLY A 30 -6.15 13.85 -11.90
C GLY A 30 -7.03 12.71 -11.41
N LEU A 31 -8.15 12.45 -12.08
CA LEU A 31 -9.05 11.33 -11.76
C LEU A 31 -8.32 9.98 -11.74
N PHE A 32 -7.45 9.73 -12.71
CA PHE A 32 -6.57 8.57 -12.78
C PHE A 32 -5.61 8.51 -11.60
N HIS A 33 -4.94 9.61 -11.26
CA HIS A 33 -4.02 9.64 -10.11
C HIS A 33 -4.73 9.30 -8.80
N PHE A 34 -5.94 9.83 -8.59
CA PHE A 34 -6.75 9.47 -7.42
C PHE A 34 -7.17 8.01 -7.44
N ASN A 35 -7.72 7.52 -8.56
CA ASN A 35 -8.14 6.13 -8.68
C ASN A 35 -6.97 5.17 -8.48
N ALA A 36 -5.82 5.42 -9.11
CA ALA A 36 -4.61 4.63 -8.93
C ALA A 36 -4.14 4.65 -7.46
N SER A 37 -4.19 5.81 -6.80
CA SER A 37 -3.87 5.93 -5.38
C SER A 37 -4.83 5.11 -4.51
N PHE A 38 -6.14 5.18 -4.75
CA PHE A 38 -7.12 4.38 -4.02
C PHE A 38 -7.00 2.88 -4.30
N THR A 39 -6.71 2.49 -5.54
CA THR A 39 -6.42 1.10 -5.90
C THR A 39 -5.20 0.60 -5.13
N ALA A 40 -4.11 1.37 -5.08
CA ALA A 40 -2.91 1.01 -4.32
C ALA A 40 -3.22 0.90 -2.80
N LEU A 41 -4.02 1.82 -2.25
CA LEU A 41 -4.48 1.74 -0.85
C LEU A 41 -5.29 0.47 -0.58
N ASN A 42 -6.21 0.12 -1.48
CA ASN A 42 -7.06 -1.05 -1.35
C ASN A 42 -6.25 -2.35 -1.45
N ILE A 43 -5.26 -2.41 -2.35
CA ILE A 43 -4.31 -3.53 -2.45
C ILE A 43 -3.52 -3.66 -1.14
N ALA A 44 -2.94 -2.55 -0.64
CA ALA A 44 -2.20 -2.57 0.62
C ALA A 44 -3.06 -3.04 1.80
N LYS A 45 -4.33 -2.61 1.87
CA LYS A 45 -5.29 -3.10 2.88
C LYS A 45 -5.56 -4.59 2.75
N LEU A 46 -5.80 -5.08 1.54
CA LEU A 46 -6.06 -6.49 1.27
C LEU A 46 -4.86 -7.36 1.67
N ASP A 47 -3.65 -6.95 1.31
CA ASP A 47 -2.43 -7.69 1.65
C ASP A 47 -2.18 -7.69 3.16
N ALA A 48 -2.38 -6.56 3.83
CA ALA A 48 -2.28 -6.48 5.28
C ALA A 48 -3.31 -7.38 5.97
N HIS A 49 -4.54 -7.44 5.45
CA HIS A 49 -5.59 -8.31 6.00
C HIS A 49 -5.25 -9.80 5.79
N ARG A 50 -4.70 -10.19 4.64
CA ARG A 50 -4.28 -11.58 4.36
C ARG A 50 -3.15 -12.06 5.27
N GLN A 51 -2.26 -11.16 5.67
CA GLN A 51 -1.14 -11.48 6.56
C GLN A 51 -1.58 -11.66 8.02
N GLN A 52 -2.80 -11.27 8.36
CA GLN A 52 -3.34 -11.46 9.71
C GLN A 52 -3.89 -12.88 9.88
N LEU A 53 -3.05 -13.76 10.41
CA LEU A 53 -3.41 -15.14 10.80
C LEU A 53 -4.24 -15.23 12.09
N SER A 54 -4.38 -14.13 12.84
CA SER A 54 -4.98 -14.13 14.18
C SER A 54 -6.40 -13.57 14.19
N GLN A 55 -7.28 -14.12 15.04
CA GLN A 55 -8.66 -13.68 15.26
C GLN A 55 -8.81 -12.28 15.92
N LYS A 56 -7.72 -11.50 16.02
CA LYS A 56 -7.74 -10.16 16.63
C LYS A 56 -8.36 -9.14 15.65
N PRO A 57 -8.86 -7.98 16.15
CA PRO A 57 -9.35 -6.91 15.28
C PRO A 57 -8.24 -6.45 14.32
N PHE A 58 -8.53 -6.42 13.02
CA PHE A 58 -7.60 -5.92 12.02
C PHE A 58 -7.57 -4.39 12.06
N VAL A 59 -6.38 -3.82 12.27
CA VAL A 59 -6.17 -2.38 12.24
C VAL A 59 -5.14 -2.04 11.18
N PHE A 60 -5.59 -1.31 10.16
CA PHE A 60 -4.77 -0.89 9.06
C PHE A 60 -4.17 0.49 9.31
N SER A 61 -2.84 0.60 9.15
CA SER A 61 -2.15 1.88 9.16
C SER A 61 -1.16 1.96 8.01
N MET A 62 -1.29 3.00 7.18
CA MET A 62 -0.34 3.23 6.09
C MET A 62 1.07 3.52 6.62
N ALA A 63 1.18 4.13 7.80
CA ALA A 63 2.48 4.33 8.43
C ALA A 63 3.13 2.99 8.80
N SER A 64 2.33 2.02 9.25
CA SER A 64 2.80 0.65 9.52
C SER A 64 3.24 -0.08 8.24
N VAL A 65 2.46 0.03 7.16
CA VAL A 65 2.83 -0.55 5.85
C VAL A 65 4.15 0.02 5.35
N LYS A 66 4.30 1.35 5.38
CA LYS A 66 5.54 2.03 4.95
C LYS A 66 6.75 1.62 5.79
N ARG A 67 6.59 1.49 7.11
CA ARG A 67 7.69 1.03 7.98
C ARG A 67 8.10 -0.39 7.68
N ARG A 68 7.15 -1.32 7.52
CA ARG A 68 7.48 -2.71 7.17
C ARG A 68 8.23 -2.79 5.83
N ALA A 69 7.79 -2.04 4.82
CA ALA A 69 8.49 -1.97 3.52
C ALA A 69 9.92 -1.42 3.64
N LEU A 70 10.12 -0.37 4.46
CA LEU A 70 11.44 0.18 4.74
C LEU A 70 12.33 -0.85 5.47
N ASN A 71 11.80 -1.51 6.49
CA ASN A 71 12.51 -2.53 7.25
C ASN A 71 12.91 -3.70 6.35
N ASP A 72 12.00 -4.18 5.49
CA ASP A 72 12.28 -5.23 4.51
C ASP A 72 13.47 -4.84 3.60
N HIS A 73 13.45 -3.63 3.05
CA HIS A 73 14.53 -3.12 2.21
C HIS A 73 15.85 -2.95 2.97
N LEU A 74 15.79 -2.45 4.22
CA LEU A 74 16.97 -2.27 5.06
C LEU A 74 17.60 -3.61 5.45
N LEU A 75 16.78 -4.62 5.78
CA LEU A 75 17.23 -5.97 6.06
C LEU A 75 17.87 -6.61 4.83
N ASP A 76 17.25 -6.51 3.65
CA ASP A 76 17.84 -7.00 2.40
C ASP A 76 19.16 -6.28 2.07
N THR A 77 19.25 -4.98 2.37
CA THR A 77 20.47 -4.20 2.23
C THR A 77 21.55 -4.70 3.20
N PHE A 78 21.24 -4.95 4.47
CA PHE A 78 22.23 -5.50 5.41
C PHE A 78 22.67 -6.92 5.04
N ILE A 79 21.73 -7.77 4.64
CA ILE A 79 22.03 -9.14 4.19
C ILE A 79 23.02 -9.10 3.01
N SER A 80 22.74 -8.27 2.00
CA SER A 80 23.61 -8.17 0.82
C SER A 80 24.95 -7.49 1.11
N ARG A 81 24.96 -6.38 1.85
CA ARG A 81 26.18 -5.57 2.11
C ARG A 81 27.13 -6.23 3.10
N LEU A 82 26.62 -7.00 4.05
CA LEU A 82 27.42 -7.74 5.03
C LEU A 82 27.75 -9.17 4.57
N GLY A 83 27.30 -9.57 3.37
CA GLY A 83 27.59 -10.91 2.82
C GLY A 83 26.91 -12.05 3.60
N LEU A 84 25.76 -11.79 4.22
CA LEU A 84 25.05 -12.77 5.01
C LEU A 84 24.19 -13.68 4.11
N SER A 85 23.95 -14.91 4.56
CA SER A 85 23.06 -15.83 3.85
C SER A 85 21.59 -15.40 3.98
N PRO A 86 20.90 -15.05 2.87
CA PRO A 86 19.50 -14.61 2.93
C PRO A 86 18.56 -15.70 3.43
N THR A 87 18.81 -16.95 3.06
CA THR A 87 17.94 -18.09 3.40
C THR A 87 17.93 -18.35 4.90
N LEU A 88 19.10 -18.35 5.52
CA LEU A 88 19.26 -18.54 6.96
C LEU A 88 18.57 -17.42 7.75
N ILE A 89 18.81 -16.16 7.35
CA ILE A 89 18.27 -15.00 8.08
C ILE A 89 16.76 -14.91 7.92
N LYS A 90 16.23 -15.09 6.71
CA LYS A 90 14.78 -15.00 6.47
C LYS A 90 14.01 -16.15 7.14
N SER A 91 14.64 -17.32 7.34
CA SER A 91 14.05 -18.44 8.08
C SER A 91 14.05 -18.25 9.61
N HIS A 92 14.81 -17.29 10.13
CA HIS A 92 14.96 -17.13 11.57
C HIS A 92 13.64 -16.62 12.20
N PRO A 93 13.19 -17.17 13.35
CA PRO A 93 11.91 -16.78 13.98
C PRO A 93 11.84 -15.27 14.32
N ASN A 94 12.97 -14.66 14.69
CA ASN A 94 13.04 -13.22 14.95
C ASN A 94 13.00 -12.34 13.70
N TYR A 95 13.10 -12.89 12.49
CA TYR A 95 13.03 -12.10 11.26
C TYR A 95 11.73 -11.31 11.19
N GLN A 96 10.61 -11.94 11.54
CA GLN A 96 9.31 -11.27 11.55
C GLN A 96 9.25 -10.11 12.56
N ASN A 97 9.86 -10.26 13.74
CA ASN A 97 9.96 -9.18 14.73
C ASN A 97 10.77 -7.98 14.19
N LEU A 98 11.83 -8.23 13.43
CA LEU A 98 12.63 -7.17 12.80
C LEU A 98 11.85 -6.46 11.69
N ARG A 99 11.08 -7.20 10.89
CA ARG A 99 10.19 -6.61 9.88
C ARG A 99 9.12 -5.72 10.53
N ASP A 100 8.60 -6.14 11.67
CA ASP A 100 7.56 -5.44 12.41
C ASP A 100 8.09 -4.38 13.39
N TYR A 101 9.40 -4.14 13.39
CA TYR A 101 10.02 -3.13 14.23
C TYR A 101 9.46 -1.72 13.97
N GLY A 102 8.95 -1.06 15.01
CA GLY A 102 8.38 0.28 14.94
C GLY A 102 7.02 0.38 14.25
N VAL A 103 6.41 -0.75 13.86
CA VAL A 103 5.01 -0.79 13.41
C VAL A 103 4.11 -0.33 14.56
N ILE A 104 3.13 0.55 14.26
CA ILE A 104 2.18 0.99 15.28
C ILE A 104 1.31 -0.22 15.62
N ALA A 105 1.42 -0.68 16.87
CA ALA A 105 0.52 -1.68 17.43
C ALA A 105 -0.87 -1.07 17.59
N ALA A 106 -1.86 -1.88 17.24
CA ALA A 106 -3.27 -1.54 17.36
C ALA A 106 -3.82 -1.86 18.75
#